data_AF-S8CA82-F1
#
_entry.id   AF-S8CA82-F1
#
_cell.length_a   1.000
_cell.length_b   1.000
_cell.length_c   1.000
_cell.angle_alpha   90.00
_cell.angle_beta   90.00
_cell.angle_gamma   90.00
#
_symmetry.space_group_name_H-M   'P 1'
#
loop_
_entity.id
_entity.type
_entity.pdbx_description
1 polymer ?
#
loop_
_entity_poly.entity_id
_entity_poly.type
_entity_poly.pdbx_seq_one_letter_code
_entity_poly.pdbx_strand_id
1 'polypeptide(L)'
;EGKTDYRARIRLINQDKNKYNTPKYRFVVRFTNKDIVAQIVSATIAGDRVLAAAYAHELRHYGLEVGLTNYAAAYCTGLLLGRRVLNKLDLDQEYEGNVEATGEDYSVEPAESRRPFRALLDVGLLRTTTGNRVFGALKGALDAGIDIPHSDKRFAGFSKDGKQLDAKVHRKYIYGGHVAAYMNTLAEDEPEKYERHFSEFAKREIEADGLEELYRKVHAAIRADPMPKKSERQQPPKEPKR
;
A
#
# COMPACT_ATOMS: atom_id res chain seq x y z
N GLU A 1 11.69 -22.10 -9.21
CA GLU A 1 10.56 -21.37 -8.57
C GLU A 1 10.08 -20.13 -9.33
N GLY A 2 10.94 -19.39 -10.06
CA GLY A 2 10.46 -18.26 -10.88
C GLY A 2 9.88 -17.10 -10.07
N LYS A 3 10.40 -16.85 -8.85
CA LYS A 3 9.89 -15.80 -7.94
C LYS A 3 10.77 -14.54 -7.86
N THR A 4 12.00 -14.61 -8.36
CA THR A 4 13.01 -13.55 -8.20
C THR A 4 13.72 -13.27 -9.50
N ASP A 5 13.72 -12.01 -9.94
CA ASP A 5 14.67 -11.51 -10.93
C ASP A 5 15.96 -11.10 -10.21
N TYR A 6 17.00 -11.94 -10.34
CA TYR A 6 18.29 -11.68 -9.71
C TYR A 6 19.01 -10.47 -10.31
N ARG A 7 18.77 -10.14 -11.59
CA ARG A 7 19.40 -8.97 -12.24
C ARG A 7 18.87 -7.67 -11.62
N ALA A 8 17.57 -7.60 -11.38
CA ALA A 8 16.96 -6.48 -10.65
C ALA A 8 17.41 -6.47 -9.19
N ARG A 9 17.36 -7.63 -8.52
CA ARG A 9 17.72 -7.75 -7.09
C ARG A 9 19.12 -7.27 -6.78
N ILE A 10 20.14 -7.70 -7.55
CA ILE A 10 21.55 -7.32 -7.34
C ILE A 10 21.69 -5.80 -7.29
N ARG A 11 21.02 -5.06 -8.18
CA ARG A 11 21.07 -3.59 -8.23
C ARG A 11 20.34 -2.92 -7.07
N LEU A 12 19.24 -3.54 -6.60
CA LEU A 12 18.46 -3.04 -5.46
C LEU A 12 19.17 -3.25 -4.12
N ILE A 13 19.88 -4.37 -3.93
CA ILE A 13 20.51 -4.70 -2.65
C ILE A 13 21.95 -4.22 -2.51
N ASN A 14 22.69 -4.08 -3.62
CA ASN A 14 24.07 -3.64 -3.57
C ASN A 14 24.16 -2.22 -3.01
N GLN A 15 24.93 -2.08 -1.94
CA GLN A 15 25.23 -0.81 -1.29
C GLN A 15 26.63 -0.34 -1.70
N ASP A 16 26.81 0.98 -1.73
CA ASP A 16 28.11 1.60 -1.97
C ASP A 16 29.09 1.17 -0.87
N LYS A 17 30.31 0.76 -1.27
CA LYS A 17 31.29 0.18 -0.34
C LYS A 17 31.76 1.16 0.73
N ASN A 18 31.71 2.46 0.45
CA ASN A 18 32.04 3.52 1.41
C ASN A 18 30.96 3.73 2.50
N LYS A 19 29.77 3.12 2.39
CA LYS A 19 28.72 3.16 3.42
C LYS A 19 28.78 1.96 4.36
N TYR A 20 29.75 1.06 4.18
CA TYR A 20 30.03 -0.10 5.04
C TYR A 20 28.76 -0.90 5.38
N ASN A 21 28.38 -0.95 6.66
CA ASN A 21 27.24 -1.73 7.15
C ASN A 21 25.88 -1.02 7.04
N THR A 22 25.80 0.15 6.40
CA THR A 22 24.55 0.89 6.25
C THR A 22 23.55 0.07 5.41
N PRO A 23 22.42 -0.37 5.99
CA PRO A 23 21.47 -1.19 5.26
C PRO A 23 20.81 -0.40 4.14
N LYS A 24 20.62 -1.04 2.99
CA LYS A 24 19.84 -0.51 1.87
C LYS A 24 18.42 -1.09 1.96
N TYR A 25 17.46 -0.26 2.38
CA TYR A 25 16.09 -0.69 2.57
C TYR A 25 15.30 -0.72 1.25
N ARG A 26 14.50 -1.76 1.10
CA ARG A 26 13.57 -1.93 -0.03
C ARG A 26 12.16 -1.97 0.48
N PHE A 27 11.27 -1.23 -0.19
CA PHE A 27 9.83 -1.34 -0.05
C PHE A 27 9.32 -2.39 -1.02
N VAL A 28 9.18 -3.61 -0.51
CA VAL A 28 8.76 -4.79 -1.26
C VAL A 28 7.24 -4.82 -1.29
N VAL A 29 6.65 -4.73 -2.48
CA VAL A 29 5.20 -4.84 -2.67
C VAL A 29 4.91 -6.06 -3.52
N ARG A 30 4.04 -6.96 -3.02
CA ARG A 30 3.61 -8.16 -3.74
C ARG A 30 2.09 -8.28 -3.69
N PHE A 31 1.52 -8.68 -4.81
CA PHE A 31 0.10 -8.99 -4.93
C PHE A 31 -0.04 -10.50 -5.05
N THR A 32 -0.91 -11.07 -4.21
CA THR A 32 -1.45 -12.40 -4.41
C THR A 32 -2.86 -12.26 -4.99
N ASN A 33 -3.55 -13.38 -5.23
CA ASN A 33 -4.91 -13.34 -5.76
C ASN A 33 -5.91 -12.63 -4.83
N LYS A 34 -5.70 -12.70 -3.51
CA LYS A 34 -6.67 -12.23 -2.50
C LYS A 34 -6.07 -11.33 -1.42
N ASP A 35 -4.78 -10.99 -1.53
CA ASP A 35 -4.07 -10.20 -0.51
C ASP A 35 -2.95 -9.36 -1.11
N ILE A 36 -2.61 -8.28 -0.43
CA ILE A 36 -1.47 -7.40 -0.74
C ILE A 36 -0.48 -7.52 0.41
N VAL A 37 0.80 -7.68 0.06
CA VAL A 37 1.90 -7.77 1.01
C VAL A 37 2.83 -6.59 0.78
N ALA A 38 3.04 -5.78 1.81
CA ALA A 38 3.99 -4.66 1.79
C ALA A 38 5.01 -4.82 2.92
N GLN A 39 6.30 -4.76 2.62
CA GLN A 39 7.37 -4.99 3.60
C GLN A 39 8.53 -4.03 3.40
N ILE A 40 9.15 -3.57 4.49
CA ILE A 40 10.45 -2.91 4.45
C ILE A 40 11.53 -3.94 4.78
N VAL A 41 12.43 -4.16 3.83
CA VAL A 41 13.40 -5.26 3.88
C VAL A 41 14.82 -4.77 3.59
N SER A 42 15.79 -5.22 4.39
CA SER A 42 17.22 -5.04 4.14
C SER A 42 17.90 -6.39 3.90
N ALA A 43 18.89 -6.44 3.02
CA ALA A 43 19.64 -7.68 2.74
C ALA A 43 20.76 -7.92 3.76
N THR A 44 20.96 -9.18 4.16
CA THR A 44 22.17 -9.64 4.88
C THR A 44 22.69 -10.92 4.25
N ILE A 45 23.91 -11.35 4.60
CA ILE A 45 24.54 -12.56 4.04
C ILE A 45 23.71 -13.82 4.39
N ALA A 46 23.19 -13.91 5.61
CA ALA A 46 22.38 -15.04 6.07
C ALA A 46 20.96 -15.04 5.48
N GLY A 47 20.49 -13.91 4.96
CA GLY A 47 19.13 -13.75 4.45
C GLY A 47 18.60 -12.32 4.58
N ASP A 48 17.44 -12.08 4.00
CA ASP A 48 16.77 -10.78 4.11
C ASP A 48 16.17 -10.60 5.52
N ARG A 49 16.34 -9.40 6.10
CA ARG A 49 15.73 -9.00 7.37
C ARG A 49 14.57 -8.04 7.11
N VAL A 50 13.42 -8.35 7.69
CA VAL A 50 12.21 -7.53 7.61
C VAL A 50 12.20 -6.54 8.79
N LEU A 51 12.18 -5.24 8.50
CA LEU A 51 12.06 -4.19 9.51
C LEU A 51 10.62 -4.09 10.02
N ALA A 52 9.67 -4.06 9.08
CA ALA A 52 8.23 -4.06 9.32
C ALA A 52 7.50 -4.66 8.11
N ALA A 53 6.29 -5.16 8.34
CA ALA A 53 5.40 -5.69 7.32
C ALA A 53 3.99 -5.16 7.55
N ALA A 54 3.21 -5.04 6.48
CA ALA A 54 1.79 -4.75 6.49
C ALA A 54 1.08 -5.58 5.41
N TYR A 55 -0.17 -5.91 5.66
CA TYR A 55 -0.96 -6.79 4.79
C TYR A 55 -2.34 -6.19 4.51
N ALA A 56 -2.98 -6.55 3.40
CA ALA A 56 -4.34 -6.05 3.15
C ALA A 56 -5.38 -6.73 4.05
N HIS A 57 -5.18 -7.99 4.44
CA HIS A 57 -6.12 -8.68 5.33
C HIS A 57 -6.22 -8.09 6.75
N GLU A 58 -5.21 -7.35 7.22
CA GLU A 58 -5.29 -6.61 8.50
C GLU A 58 -6.06 -5.28 8.37
N LEU A 59 -6.35 -4.80 7.16
CA LEU A 59 -7.15 -3.58 6.94
C LEU A 59 -8.59 -3.69 7.48
N ARG A 60 -9.06 -4.92 7.71
CA ARG A 60 -10.34 -5.20 8.38
C ARG A 60 -10.41 -4.58 9.77
N HIS A 61 -9.29 -4.51 10.49
CA HIS A 61 -9.22 -3.88 11.81
C HIS A 61 -9.39 -2.36 11.77
N TYR A 62 -9.27 -1.77 10.58
CA TYR A 62 -9.38 -0.34 10.34
C TYR A 62 -10.71 0.03 9.65
N GLY A 63 -11.61 -0.95 9.46
CA GLY A 63 -12.92 -0.76 8.84
C GLY A 63 -13.01 -1.14 7.36
N LEU A 64 -11.93 -1.58 6.71
CA LEU A 64 -12.00 -2.06 5.32
C LEU A 64 -12.20 -3.58 5.27
N GLU A 65 -13.44 -4.02 5.11
CA GLU A 65 -13.77 -5.45 5.14
C GLU A 65 -13.68 -6.14 3.78
N VAL A 66 -13.98 -5.42 2.71
CA VAL A 66 -14.09 -5.91 1.33
C VAL A 66 -13.15 -5.16 0.39
N GLY A 67 -12.93 -5.68 -0.82
CA GLY A 67 -12.13 -4.99 -1.84
C GLY A 67 -10.63 -4.93 -1.54
N LEU A 68 -10.09 -5.86 -0.76
CA LEU A 68 -8.72 -5.83 -0.21
C LEU A 68 -7.58 -5.86 -1.24
N THR A 69 -7.85 -6.06 -2.52
CA THR A 69 -6.82 -6.11 -3.57
C THR A 69 -6.95 -5.00 -4.61
N ASN A 70 -7.84 -4.02 -4.45
CA ASN A 70 -7.99 -2.91 -5.39
C ASN A 70 -6.88 -1.84 -5.21
N TYR A 71 -6.92 -0.76 -6.00
CA TYR A 71 -5.92 0.33 -5.90
C TYR A 71 -5.98 1.07 -4.55
N ALA A 72 -7.18 1.30 -4.01
CA ALA A 72 -7.40 1.98 -2.75
C ALA A 72 -6.89 1.16 -1.55
N ALA A 73 -7.12 -0.15 -1.54
CA ALA A 73 -6.57 -1.07 -0.55
C ALA A 73 -5.03 -1.14 -0.63
N ALA A 74 -4.46 -1.08 -1.84
CA ALA A 74 -3.01 -0.99 -2.01
C ALA A 74 -2.46 0.29 -1.37
N TYR A 75 -3.11 1.44 -1.62
CA TYR A 75 -2.80 2.71 -0.97
C TYR A 75 -2.87 2.60 0.56
N CYS A 76 -3.97 2.09 1.11
CA CYS A 76 -4.12 1.88 2.55
C CYS A 76 -3.02 0.99 3.13
N THR A 77 -2.64 -0.09 2.44
CA THR A 77 -1.58 -1.01 2.89
C THR A 77 -0.21 -0.31 2.90
N GLY A 78 0.07 0.52 1.90
CA GLY A 78 1.28 1.35 1.85
C GLY A 78 1.34 2.39 2.97
N LEU A 79 0.21 3.09 3.20
CA LEU A 79 0.05 4.07 4.27
C LEU A 79 0.28 3.42 5.64
N LEU A 80 -0.33 2.26 5.88
CA LEU A 80 -0.20 1.49 7.11
C LEU A 80 1.26 1.08 7.37
N LEU A 81 1.94 0.52 6.36
CA LEU A 81 3.36 0.17 6.52
C LEU A 81 4.19 1.42 6.81
N GLY A 82 3.91 2.51 6.12
CA GLY A 82 4.62 3.79 6.27
C GLY A 82 4.56 4.30 7.70
N ARG A 83 3.34 4.45 8.24
CA ARG A 83 3.12 4.90 9.62
C ARG A 83 3.71 3.92 10.64
N ARG A 84 3.62 2.61 10.40
CA ARG A 84 4.20 1.57 11.27
C ARG A 84 5.72 1.64 11.34
N VAL A 85 6.38 1.93 10.22
CA VAL A 85 7.85 2.08 10.17
C VAL A 85 8.30 3.36 10.86
N LEU A 86 7.64 4.48 10.58
CA LEU A 86 8.00 5.77 11.17
C LEU A 86 7.78 5.78 12.69
N ASN A 87 6.67 5.20 13.16
CA ASN A 87 6.41 5.07 14.59
C ASN A 87 7.46 4.19 15.28
N LYS A 88 7.87 3.07 14.65
CA LYS A 88 8.93 2.21 15.17
C LYS A 88 10.32 2.88 15.25
N LEU A 89 10.54 3.94 14.47
CA LEU A 89 11.81 4.68 14.40
C LEU A 89 11.76 6.04 15.09
N ASP A 90 10.65 6.34 15.77
CA ASP A 90 10.36 7.63 16.42
C ASP A 90 10.54 8.81 15.46
N LEU A 91 9.96 8.69 14.25
CA LEU A 91 9.99 9.68 13.16
C LEU A 91 8.59 10.10 12.71
N ASP A 92 7.55 9.58 13.37
CA ASP A 92 6.16 9.72 12.97
C ASP A 92 5.59 11.14 13.18
N GLN A 93 6.07 11.87 14.17
CA GLN A 93 5.72 13.27 14.44
C GLN A 93 6.44 14.25 13.51
N GLU A 94 7.72 14.00 13.22
CA GLU A 94 8.52 14.88 12.34
C GLU A 94 8.08 14.74 10.88
N TYR A 95 7.74 13.51 10.47
CA TYR A 95 7.34 13.18 9.12
C TYR A 95 5.91 12.65 9.08
N GLU A 96 4.94 13.54 9.21
CA GLU A 96 3.51 13.20 9.15
C GLU A 96 3.03 12.83 7.73
N GLY A 97 3.77 13.27 6.70
CA GLY A 97 3.40 13.09 5.31
C GLY A 97 2.19 13.93 4.89
N ASN A 98 1.46 13.50 3.88
CA ASN A 98 0.24 14.16 3.45
C ASN A 98 -0.99 13.61 4.20
N VAL A 99 -1.55 14.41 5.11
CA VAL A 99 -2.67 13.99 5.97
C VAL A 99 -3.92 13.67 5.16
N GLU A 100 -4.21 14.49 4.15
CA GLU A 100 -5.33 14.27 3.23
C GLU A 100 -4.81 13.84 1.86
N ALA A 101 -5.30 12.71 1.34
CA ALA A 101 -4.86 12.24 0.03
C ALA A 101 -5.40 13.15 -1.08
N THR A 102 -4.64 14.17 -1.48
CA THR A 102 -5.00 15.12 -2.56
C THR A 102 -4.89 14.50 -3.95
N GLY A 103 -4.08 13.43 -4.09
CA GLY A 103 -3.77 12.78 -5.37
C GLY A 103 -2.60 13.42 -6.12
N GLU A 104 -2.07 14.53 -5.61
CA GLU A 104 -0.88 15.20 -6.15
C GLU A 104 0.38 14.39 -5.89
N ASP A 105 1.44 14.67 -6.64
CA ASP A 105 2.76 14.10 -6.36
C ASP A 105 3.29 14.59 -5.02
N TYR A 106 3.91 13.71 -4.23
CA TYR A 106 4.41 14.07 -2.91
C TYR A 106 5.75 13.39 -2.65
N SER A 107 6.74 14.21 -2.32
CA SER A 107 8.03 13.76 -1.80
C SER A 107 8.26 14.44 -0.46
N VAL A 108 8.66 13.65 0.54
CA VAL A 108 8.97 14.20 1.85
C VAL A 108 10.30 14.96 1.79
N GLU A 109 10.27 16.22 2.19
CA GLU A 109 11.46 17.05 2.25
C GLU A 109 12.20 16.82 3.58
N PRO A 110 13.54 16.89 3.59
CA PRO A 110 14.31 16.69 4.81
C PRO A 110 14.09 17.84 5.79
N ALA A 111 13.77 17.49 7.03
CA ALA A 111 13.82 18.41 8.16
C ALA A 111 15.26 18.73 8.57
N GLU A 112 15.43 19.76 9.40
CA GLU A 112 16.75 20.18 9.89
C GLU A 112 17.41 19.14 10.81
N SER A 113 16.61 18.30 11.48
CA SER A 113 17.10 17.42 12.55
C SER A 113 17.54 16.04 12.03
N ARG A 114 16.60 15.16 11.69
CA ARG A 114 16.86 13.81 11.17
C ARG A 114 16.33 13.75 9.75
N ARG A 115 17.03 13.07 8.85
CA ARG A 115 16.55 12.86 7.47
C ARG A 115 15.40 11.84 7.41
N PRO A 116 14.48 11.94 6.43
CA PRO A 116 13.36 11.01 6.31
C PRO A 116 13.86 9.59 6.05
N PHE A 117 13.07 8.62 6.49
CA PHE A 117 13.39 7.21 6.27
C PHE A 117 13.33 6.88 4.78
N ARG A 118 14.45 6.44 4.21
CA ARG A 118 14.58 6.17 2.77
C ARG A 118 14.46 4.68 2.44
N ALA A 119 13.61 4.34 1.48
CA ALA A 119 13.48 3.01 0.91
C ALA A 119 13.38 3.03 -0.62
N LEU A 120 13.70 1.91 -1.27
CA LEU A 120 13.57 1.76 -2.72
C LEU A 120 12.43 0.80 -3.07
N LEU A 121 11.54 1.17 -3.98
CA LEU A 121 10.46 0.28 -4.42
C LEU A 121 11.02 -0.98 -5.11
N ASP A 122 10.63 -2.14 -4.62
CA ASP A 122 10.92 -3.46 -5.20
C ASP A 122 9.60 -4.07 -5.68
N VAL A 123 9.38 -4.05 -7.00
CA VAL A 123 8.17 -4.58 -7.66
C VAL A 123 8.25 -6.07 -7.99
N GLY A 124 9.42 -6.70 -7.82
CA GLY A 124 9.67 -8.07 -8.23
C GLY A 124 9.53 -8.27 -9.73
N LEU A 125 8.72 -9.26 -10.13
CA LEU A 125 8.49 -9.64 -11.53
C LEU A 125 7.34 -8.89 -12.20
N LEU A 126 6.70 -7.98 -11.48
CA LEU A 126 5.53 -7.26 -11.97
C LEU A 126 5.92 -6.26 -13.06
N ARG A 127 5.15 -6.25 -14.16
CA ARG A 127 5.31 -5.27 -15.23
C ARG A 127 4.87 -3.88 -14.78
N THR A 128 5.78 -2.92 -14.81
CA THR A 128 5.55 -1.53 -14.38
C THR A 128 4.77 -0.73 -15.45
N THR A 129 3.45 -0.93 -15.50
CA THR A 129 2.51 -0.15 -16.32
C THR A 129 1.94 1.04 -15.56
N THR A 130 1.52 2.09 -16.27
CA THR A 130 0.82 3.24 -15.67
C THR A 130 -0.53 2.78 -15.09
N GLY A 131 -0.86 3.23 -13.88
CA GLY A 131 -2.07 2.83 -13.15
C GLY A 131 -1.98 1.47 -12.45
N ASN A 132 -0.80 0.83 -12.42
CA ASN A 132 -0.65 -0.42 -11.70
C ASN A 132 -0.80 -0.22 -10.18
N ARG A 133 -1.54 -1.12 -9.51
CA ARG A 133 -1.84 -1.08 -8.07
C ARG A 133 -0.60 -1.06 -7.17
N VAL A 134 0.56 -1.58 -7.62
CA VAL A 134 1.84 -1.44 -6.90
C VAL A 134 2.18 0.03 -6.66
N PHE A 135 1.85 0.91 -7.61
CA PHE A 135 2.08 2.35 -7.46
C PHE A 135 1.05 3.02 -6.53
N GLY A 136 -0.12 2.40 -6.31
CA GLY A 136 -1.04 2.79 -5.23
C GLY A 136 -0.40 2.57 -3.87
N ALA A 137 0.22 1.40 -3.64
CA ALA A 137 0.97 1.13 -2.41
C ALA A 137 2.20 2.04 -2.25
N LEU A 138 2.90 2.35 -3.34
CA LEU A 138 3.94 3.39 -3.34
C LEU A 138 3.38 4.73 -2.87
N LYS A 139 2.27 5.19 -3.47
CA LYS A 139 1.66 6.48 -3.12
C LYS A 139 1.21 6.53 -1.65
N GLY A 140 0.66 5.45 -1.11
CA GLY A 140 0.33 5.37 0.31
C GLY A 140 1.55 5.49 1.22
N ALA A 141 2.66 4.84 0.87
CA ALA A 141 3.90 4.93 1.65
C ALA A 141 4.54 6.34 1.58
N LEU A 142 4.45 7.01 0.43
CA LEU A 142 4.88 8.40 0.26
C LEU A 142 4.05 9.34 1.13
N ASP A 143 2.72 9.26 1.05
CA ASP A 143 1.81 10.09 1.85
C ASP A 143 1.90 9.80 3.36
N ALA A 144 2.46 8.64 3.75
CA ALA A 144 2.76 8.35 5.15
C ALA A 144 3.99 9.09 5.69
N GLY A 145 4.88 9.58 4.80
CA GLY A 145 6.14 10.25 5.15
C GLY A 145 7.42 9.46 4.84
N ILE A 146 7.38 8.35 4.08
CA ILE A 146 8.59 7.64 3.66
C ILE A 146 9.20 8.30 2.41
N ASP A 147 10.53 8.51 2.41
CA ASP A 147 11.29 8.88 1.19
C ASP A 147 11.46 7.65 0.29
N ILE A 148 10.66 7.58 -0.78
CA ILE A 148 10.86 6.61 -1.86
C ILE A 148 11.07 7.37 -3.16
N PRO A 149 12.28 7.36 -3.74
CA PRO A 149 12.53 8.03 -5.02
C PRO A 149 11.61 7.49 -6.13
N HIS A 150 10.87 8.39 -6.78
CA HIS A 150 9.86 8.03 -7.78
C HIS A 150 9.64 9.14 -8.83
N SER A 151 8.73 8.86 -9.78
CA SER A 151 8.17 9.83 -10.71
C SER A 151 6.67 9.55 -10.84
N ASP A 152 5.90 10.60 -11.01
CA ASP A 152 4.45 10.61 -11.22
C ASP A 152 3.93 9.81 -12.44
N LYS A 153 4.79 9.55 -13.43
CA LYS A 153 4.47 8.91 -14.73
C LYS A 153 3.74 7.57 -14.66
N ARG A 154 3.79 6.88 -13.53
CA ARG A 154 3.19 5.55 -13.34
C ARG A 154 1.95 5.55 -12.47
N PHE A 155 1.59 6.67 -11.87
CA PHE A 155 0.35 6.78 -11.10
C PHE A 155 -0.90 6.71 -11.99
N ALA A 156 -2.01 6.29 -11.39
CA ALA A 156 -3.31 6.37 -12.04
C ALA A 156 -3.67 7.84 -12.28
N GLY A 157 -4.12 8.19 -13.47
CA GLY A 157 -4.38 9.58 -13.87
C GLY A 157 -3.27 10.26 -14.65
N PHE A 158 -2.10 9.62 -14.84
CA PHE A 158 -1.06 10.17 -15.71
C PHE A 158 -1.43 10.02 -17.20
N SER A 159 -1.48 11.14 -17.91
CA SER A 159 -1.68 11.16 -19.36
C SER A 159 -0.34 11.13 -20.10
N LYS A 160 -0.16 10.18 -21.02
CA LYS A 160 1.05 10.12 -21.86
C LYS A 160 1.15 11.28 -22.83
N ASP A 161 0.01 11.73 -23.35
CA ASP A 161 -0.07 12.80 -24.34
C ASP A 161 0.12 14.15 -23.67
N GLY A 162 -0.55 14.37 -22.54
CA GLY A 162 -0.41 15.58 -21.73
C GLY A 162 0.88 15.63 -20.91
N LYS A 163 1.60 14.51 -20.77
CA LYS A 163 2.82 14.34 -19.95
C LYS A 163 2.67 14.86 -18.51
N GLN A 164 1.46 14.84 -17.96
CA GLN A 164 1.12 15.37 -16.66
C GLN A 164 0.19 14.42 -15.90
N LEU A 165 0.30 14.44 -14.57
CA LEU A 165 -0.60 13.75 -13.67
C LEU A 165 -1.88 14.56 -13.46
N ASP A 166 -3.03 13.99 -13.77
CA ASP A 166 -4.30 14.52 -13.30
C ASP A 166 -4.53 14.08 -11.84
N ALA A 167 -4.26 14.98 -10.90
CA ALA A 167 -4.41 14.74 -9.47
C ALA A 167 -5.86 14.39 -9.09
N LYS A 168 -6.87 14.94 -9.78
CA LYS A 168 -8.28 14.63 -9.51
C LYS A 168 -8.61 13.19 -9.87
N VAL A 169 -8.11 12.71 -11.02
CA VAL A 169 -8.25 11.30 -11.40
C VAL A 169 -7.49 10.42 -10.43
N HIS A 170 -6.26 10.77 -10.06
CA HIS A 170 -5.48 9.98 -9.11
C HIS A 170 -6.18 9.87 -7.74
N ARG A 171 -6.71 10.99 -7.22
CA ARG A 171 -7.53 11.04 -6.01
C ARG A 171 -8.73 10.11 -6.10
N LYS A 172 -9.46 10.12 -7.23
CA LYS A 172 -10.58 9.18 -7.45
C LYS A 172 -10.14 7.73 -7.35
N TYR A 173 -8.93 7.37 -7.81
CA TYR A 173 -8.42 6.01 -7.66
C TYR A 173 -8.05 5.66 -6.21
N ILE A 174 -7.49 6.62 -5.46
CA ILE A 174 -7.13 6.45 -4.04
C ILE A 174 -8.37 6.18 -3.18
N TYR A 175 -9.47 6.89 -3.43
CA TYR A 175 -10.74 6.72 -2.69
C TYR A 175 -11.70 5.72 -3.34
N GLY A 176 -11.24 4.89 -4.30
CA GLY A 176 -12.07 3.84 -4.87
C GLY A 176 -13.20 4.32 -5.81
N GLY A 177 -13.17 5.56 -6.28
CA GLY A 177 -14.18 6.13 -7.18
C GLY A 177 -14.32 5.41 -8.53
N HIS A 178 -13.29 4.72 -9.01
CA HIS A 178 -13.40 3.84 -10.19
C HIS A 178 -14.23 2.58 -9.91
N VAL A 179 -14.21 2.08 -8.66
CA VAL A 179 -15.06 0.98 -8.22
C VAL A 179 -16.49 1.49 -8.04
N ALA A 180 -16.66 2.66 -7.41
CA ALA A 180 -17.97 3.30 -7.26
C ALA A 180 -18.66 3.56 -8.61
N ALA A 181 -17.93 4.13 -9.59
CA ALA A 181 -18.45 4.35 -10.92
C ALA A 181 -18.89 3.03 -11.59
N TYR A 182 -18.10 1.96 -11.45
CA TYR A 182 -18.46 0.65 -12.00
C TYR A 182 -19.64 -0.01 -11.27
N MET A 183 -19.78 0.22 -9.96
CA MET A 183 -20.96 -0.19 -9.18
C MET A 183 -22.21 0.48 -9.72
N ASN A 184 -22.19 1.80 -9.94
CA ASN A 184 -23.33 2.55 -10.45
C ASN A 184 -23.72 2.10 -11.87
N THR A 185 -22.75 1.99 -12.78
CA THR A 185 -23.02 1.51 -14.14
C THR A 185 -23.62 0.11 -14.15
N LEU A 186 -23.11 -0.82 -13.34
CA LEU A 186 -23.69 -2.16 -13.28
C LEU A 186 -25.06 -2.21 -12.61
N ALA A 187 -25.32 -1.35 -11.62
CA ALA A 187 -26.64 -1.28 -10.99
C ALA A 187 -27.72 -0.78 -11.98
N GLU A 188 -27.36 0.14 -12.88
CA GLU A 188 -28.25 0.68 -13.91
C GLU A 188 -28.40 -0.26 -15.11
N ASP A 189 -27.29 -0.72 -15.68
CA ASP A 189 -27.29 -1.46 -16.96
C ASP A 189 -27.55 -2.97 -16.79
N GLU A 190 -26.98 -3.59 -15.74
CA GLU A 190 -26.91 -5.05 -15.59
C GLU A 190 -27.00 -5.53 -14.11
N PRO A 191 -28.18 -5.45 -13.48
CA PRO A 191 -28.34 -5.72 -12.05
C PRO A 191 -27.95 -7.14 -11.63
N GLU A 192 -28.14 -8.15 -12.50
CA GLU A 192 -27.69 -9.53 -12.22
C GLU A 192 -26.16 -9.63 -12.07
N LYS A 193 -25.40 -8.90 -12.89
CA LYS A 193 -23.93 -8.84 -12.77
C LYS A 193 -23.52 -8.06 -11.53
N TYR A 194 -24.25 -7.00 -11.18
CA TYR A 194 -24.02 -6.24 -9.96
C TYR A 194 -24.09 -7.14 -8.72
N GLU A 195 -25.18 -7.90 -8.56
CA GLU A 195 -25.36 -8.82 -7.43
C GLU A 195 -24.24 -9.87 -7.39
N ARG A 196 -23.84 -10.41 -8.53
CA ARG A 196 -22.77 -11.41 -8.60
C ARG A 196 -21.40 -10.83 -8.21
N HIS A 197 -21.01 -9.68 -8.78
CA HIS A 197 -19.69 -9.08 -8.56
C HIS A 197 -19.56 -8.43 -7.18
N PHE A 198 -20.63 -7.80 -6.69
CA PHE A 198 -20.65 -7.01 -5.47
C PHE A 198 -21.45 -7.65 -4.33
N SER A 199 -21.73 -8.96 -4.41
CA SER A 199 -22.43 -9.72 -3.34
C SER A 199 -21.88 -9.47 -1.93
N GLU A 200 -20.55 -9.41 -1.78
CA GLU A 200 -19.91 -9.15 -0.47
C GLU A 200 -20.04 -7.69 -0.01
N PHE A 201 -20.24 -6.74 -0.93
CA PHE A 201 -20.55 -5.34 -0.62
C PHE A 201 -22.01 -5.20 -0.17
N ALA A 202 -22.94 -5.84 -0.89
CA ALA A 202 -24.36 -5.88 -0.53
C ALA A 202 -24.60 -6.50 0.86
N LYS A 203 -23.91 -7.60 1.18
CA LYS A 203 -23.98 -8.24 2.52
C LYS A 203 -23.55 -7.33 3.68
N ARG A 204 -22.77 -6.29 3.39
CA ARG A 204 -22.22 -5.35 4.37
C ARG A 204 -22.81 -3.95 4.23
N GLU A 205 -23.83 -3.79 3.39
CA GLU A 205 -24.53 -2.52 3.18
C GLU A 205 -23.57 -1.40 2.73
N ILE A 206 -22.56 -1.75 1.90
CA ILE A 206 -21.61 -0.77 1.34
C ILE A 206 -22.08 -0.38 -0.06
N GLU A 207 -22.56 0.86 -0.18
CA GLU A 207 -22.97 1.46 -1.44
C GLU A 207 -21.85 2.26 -2.11
N ALA A 208 -22.03 2.58 -3.39
CA ALA A 208 -21.03 3.29 -4.20
C ALA A 208 -20.69 4.68 -3.64
N ASP A 209 -21.69 5.43 -3.21
CA ASP A 209 -21.53 6.80 -2.69
C ASP A 209 -20.80 6.83 -1.34
N GLY A 210 -20.95 5.77 -0.53
CA GLY A 210 -20.29 5.63 0.77
C GLY A 210 -18.80 5.26 0.71
N LEU A 211 -18.27 4.88 -0.46
CA LEU A 211 -16.89 4.39 -0.57
C LEU A 211 -15.84 5.45 -0.23
N GLU A 212 -16.03 6.71 -0.65
CA GLU A 212 -15.05 7.76 -0.36
C GLU A 212 -14.93 8.02 1.16
N GLU A 213 -16.06 8.09 1.85
CA GLU A 213 -16.10 8.26 3.30
C GLU A 213 -15.50 7.06 4.04
N LEU A 214 -15.76 5.83 3.55
CA LEU A 214 -15.18 4.61 4.10
C LEU A 214 -13.65 4.68 4.08
N TYR A 215 -13.04 4.97 2.92
CA TYR A 215 -11.59 5.05 2.82
C TYR A 215 -11.02 6.22 3.65
N ARG A 216 -11.73 7.35 3.74
CA ARG A 216 -11.32 8.47 4.61
C ARG A 216 -11.26 8.05 6.09
N LYS A 217 -12.27 7.31 6.57
CA LYS A 217 -12.29 6.74 7.92
C LYS A 217 -11.15 5.74 8.13
N VAL A 218 -10.89 4.87 7.15
CA VAL A 218 -9.78 3.92 7.18
C VAL A 218 -8.42 4.63 7.26
N HIS A 219 -8.19 5.67 6.46
CA HIS A 219 -6.94 6.45 6.51
C HIS A 219 -6.73 7.09 7.88
N ALA A 220 -7.78 7.67 8.47
CA ALA A 220 -7.74 8.25 9.80
C ALA A 220 -7.44 7.19 10.87
N ALA A 221 -8.11 6.03 10.80
CA ALA A 221 -7.88 4.91 11.72
C ALA A 221 -6.44 4.38 11.63
N ILE A 222 -5.87 4.27 10.43
CA ILE A 222 -4.47 3.87 10.21
C ILE A 222 -3.50 4.85 10.86
N ARG A 223 -3.75 6.16 10.72
CA ARG A 223 -2.90 7.20 11.33
C ARG A 223 -3.00 7.20 12.85
N ALA A 224 -4.16 6.87 13.41
CA ALA A 224 -4.39 6.83 14.85
C ALA A 224 -3.68 5.65 15.55
N ASP A 225 -3.73 4.45 14.98
CA ASP A 225 -3.10 3.25 15.57
C ASP A 225 -2.51 2.33 14.49
N PRO A 226 -1.29 2.59 13.99
CA PRO A 226 -0.70 1.80 12.91
C PRO A 226 -0.12 0.45 13.37
N MET A 227 -0.21 0.11 14.66
CA MET A 227 0.50 -1.04 15.21
C MET A 227 -0.17 -2.37 14.84
N PRO A 228 0.63 -3.44 14.65
CA PRO A 228 0.08 -4.75 14.32
C PRO A 228 -0.66 -5.34 15.53
N LYS A 229 -1.98 -5.51 15.39
CA LYS A 229 -2.78 -6.25 16.37
C LYS A 229 -2.54 -7.74 16.16
N LYS A 230 -1.99 -8.42 17.17
CA LYS A 230 -1.79 -9.87 17.10
C LYS A 230 -3.18 -10.54 17.11
N SER A 231 -3.45 -11.39 16.12
CA SER A 231 -4.59 -12.29 16.23
C SER A 231 -4.33 -13.32 17.32
N GLU A 232 -5.37 -13.62 18.11
CA GLU A 232 -5.29 -14.71 19.07
C GLU A 232 -5.11 -16.03 18.31
N ARG A 233 -4.00 -16.72 18.56
CA ARG A 233 -3.82 -18.08 18.04
C ARG A 233 -4.81 -18.98 18.78
N GLN A 234 -5.83 -19.46 18.06
CA GLN A 234 -6.61 -20.60 18.52
C GLN A 234 -5.62 -21.76 18.72
N GLN A 235 -5.47 -22.22 19.97
CA GLN A 235 -4.66 -23.41 20.24
C GLN A 235 -5.29 -24.57 19.47
N PRO A 236 -4.48 -25.41 18.78
CA PRO A 236 -5.02 -26.62 18.17
C PRO A 236 -5.73 -27.43 19.27
N PRO A 237 -6.88 -28.05 18.96
CA PRO A 237 -7.60 -28.88 19.93
C PRO A 237 -6.63 -29.91 20.50
N LYS A 238 -6.48 -29.90 21.84
CA LYS A 238 -5.69 -30.88 22.58
C LYS A 238 -6.44 -32.22 22.58
N GLU A 239 -6.53 -32.88 21.44
CA GLU A 239 -6.89 -34.30 21.43
C GLU A 239 -5.60 -35.12 21.62
N PRO A 240 -5.49 -35.93 22.69
CA PRO A 240 -4.44 -36.91 22.77
C PRO A 240 -4.69 -37.93 21.65
N LYS A 241 -3.72 -38.09 20.75
CA LYS A 241 -3.70 -39.23 19.82
C LYS A 241 -3.77 -40.50 20.68
N ARG A 242 -4.91 -41.20 20.61
CA ARG A 242 -5.09 -42.55 21.15
C ARG A 242 -4.27 -43.55 20.34
#